data_AF-A0A2G2K4G9-F1
#
_entry.id   AF-A0A2G2K4G9-F1
#
_cell.length_a   1.000
_cell.length_b   1.000
_cell.length_c   1.000
_cell.angle_alpha   90.00
_cell.angle_beta   90.00
_cell.angle_gamma   90.00
#
_symmetry.space_group_name_H-M   'P 1'
#
loop_
_entity.id
_entity.type
_entity.pdbx_description
1 polymer ?
#
loop_
_entity_poly.entity_id
_entity_poly.type
_entity_poly.pdbx_seq_one_letter_code
_entity_poly.pdbx_strand_id
1 'polypeptide(L)'
;MRKLLFFICFAVCSQLCFSQKTESITIIQKKTKHQIKLFAVNHTQNAKKILVQLEGTGFRRKTFAPIYKTINPNDTLLLTILIKRSNTNLKLNYELYFDTRLELYHLQQSRITKATKKRT
;
A
#
# COMPACT_ATOMS: atom_id res chain seq x y z
N MET A 1 7.59 -37.57 36.13
CA MET A 1 7.25 -37.41 34.70
C MET A 1 6.40 -36.17 34.37
N ARG A 2 5.34 -35.82 35.13
CA ARG A 2 4.46 -34.66 34.82
C ARG A 2 5.14 -33.28 34.73
N LYS A 3 6.21 -33.03 35.51
CA LYS A 3 6.92 -31.74 35.52
C LYS A 3 7.75 -31.47 34.25
N LEU A 4 8.16 -32.53 33.54
CA LEU A 4 8.92 -32.42 32.29
C LEU A 4 8.03 -31.93 31.14
N LEU A 5 6.75 -32.30 31.17
CA LEU A 5 5.76 -31.93 30.16
C LEU A 5 5.46 -30.43 30.16
N PHE A 6 5.48 -29.79 31.34
CA PHE A 6 5.31 -28.34 31.45
C PHE A 6 6.53 -27.55 30.91
N PHE A 7 7.74 -28.07 31.12
CA PHE A 7 8.96 -27.46 30.57
C PHE A 7 9.00 -27.53 29.04
N ILE A 8 8.57 -28.66 28.46
CA ILE A 8 8.49 -28.82 27.01
C ILE A 8 7.40 -27.90 26.44
N CYS A 9 6.23 -27.79 27.07
CA CYS A 9 5.19 -26.83 26.65
C CYS A 9 5.67 -25.38 26.70
N PHE A 10 6.44 -24.97 27.72
CA PHE A 10 6.93 -23.60 27.82
C PHE A 10 8.01 -23.27 26.77
N ALA A 11 8.84 -24.25 26.40
CA ALA A 11 9.86 -24.10 25.36
C ALA A 11 9.28 -24.04 23.93
N VAL A 12 8.15 -24.72 23.67
CA VAL A 12 7.48 -24.68 22.36
C VAL A 12 6.67 -23.40 22.18
N CYS A 13 6.07 -22.85 23.25
CA CYS A 13 5.27 -21.62 23.16
C CYS A 13 6.09 -20.36 22.86
N SER A 14 7.38 -20.31 23.24
CA SER A 14 8.22 -19.13 23.01
C SER A 14 8.69 -18.98 21.56
N GLN A 15 8.66 -20.06 20.77
CA GLN A 15 9.07 -20.04 19.35
C GLN A 15 7.96 -19.58 18.39
N LEU A 16 6.72 -19.44 18.86
CA LEU A 16 5.57 -19.09 18.02
C LEU A 16 5.22 -17.59 18.00
N CYS A 17 5.99 -16.74 18.70
CA CYS A 17 5.62 -15.31 18.86
C CYS A 17 6.05 -14.36 17.72
N PHE A 18 6.77 -14.80 16.69
CA PHE A 18 7.28 -13.89 15.66
C PHE A 18 6.75 -14.19 14.25
N SER A 19 5.51 -13.81 13.97
CA SER A 19 5.06 -13.65 12.57
C SER A 19 3.87 -12.70 12.40
N GLN A 20 3.85 -11.57 13.11
CA GLN A 20 3.01 -10.45 12.69
C GLN A 20 3.82 -9.60 11.71
N LYS A 21 3.74 -9.95 10.41
CA LYS A 21 4.15 -9.06 9.32
C LYS A 21 3.23 -7.83 9.35
N THR A 22 3.62 -6.81 10.10
CA THR A 22 3.05 -5.48 9.97
C THR A 22 3.42 -4.96 8.57
N GLU A 23 2.43 -4.54 7.79
CA GLU A 23 2.68 -3.93 6.49
C GLU A 23 3.54 -2.68 6.69
N SER A 24 4.69 -2.61 6.00
CA SER A 24 5.68 -1.54 6.16
C SER A 24 5.16 -0.18 5.73
N ILE A 25 4.30 -0.13 4.71
CA ILE A 25 3.60 1.06 4.25
C ILE A 25 2.10 0.77 4.22
N THR A 26 1.28 1.65 4.81
CA THR A 26 -0.18 1.54 4.76
C THR A 26 -0.84 2.77 4.14
N ILE A 27 -2.04 2.60 3.59
CA ILE A 27 -2.86 3.70 3.06
C ILE A 27 -3.99 4.00 4.04
N ILE A 28 -4.11 5.26 4.45
CA ILE A 28 -5.17 5.73 5.36
C ILE A 28 -6.10 6.68 4.61
N GLN A 29 -7.40 6.52 4.82
CA GLN A 29 -8.43 7.40 4.25
C GLN A 29 -9.04 8.26 5.35
N LYS A 30 -8.96 9.60 5.20
CA LYS A 30 -9.72 10.54 6.03
C LYS A 30 -10.91 11.06 5.24
N LYS A 31 -12.10 10.57 5.60
CA LYS A 31 -13.36 10.93 4.94
C LYS A 31 -13.98 12.15 5.62
N THR A 32 -14.54 13.04 4.81
CA THR A 32 -15.37 14.18 5.25
C THR A 32 -16.66 14.19 4.42
N LYS A 33 -17.55 15.16 4.68
CA LYS A 33 -18.80 15.31 3.93
C LYS A 33 -18.58 15.38 2.41
N HIS A 34 -17.61 16.17 1.94
CA HIS A 34 -17.42 16.46 0.51
C HIS A 34 -16.15 15.85 -0.11
N GLN A 35 -15.19 15.42 0.70
CA GLN A 35 -13.91 14.94 0.21
C GLN A 35 -13.39 13.73 0.99
N ILE A 36 -12.54 12.95 0.33
CA ILE A 36 -11.74 11.87 0.92
C ILE A 36 -10.27 12.24 0.72
N LYS A 37 -9.51 12.38 1.80
CA LYS A 37 -8.06 12.57 1.74
C LYS A 37 -7.39 11.21 1.87
N LEU A 38 -6.48 10.89 0.96
CA LEU A 38 -5.69 9.67 0.97
C LEU A 38 -4.27 9.97 1.46
N PHE A 39 -3.83 9.24 2.46
CA PHE A 39 -2.49 9.34 3.02
C PHE A 39 -1.77 8.00 2.87
N ALA A 40 -0.46 8.04 2.72
CA ALA A 40 0.41 6.89 2.90
C ALA A 40 1.24 7.08 4.17
N VAL A 41 1.34 6.03 4.99
CA VAL A 41 2.09 6.03 6.23
C VAL A 41 3.22 5.03 6.11
N ASN A 42 4.45 5.47 6.41
CA ASN A 42 5.61 4.61 6.48
C ASN A 42 5.89 4.23 7.92
N HIS A 43 5.78 2.95 8.27
CA HIS A 43 6.04 2.43 9.61
C HIS A 43 7.48 1.95 9.79
N THR A 44 8.34 2.17 8.79
CA THR A 44 9.73 1.71 8.81
C THR A 44 10.71 2.82 9.18
N GLN A 45 11.90 2.40 9.60
CA GLN A 45 13.01 3.30 9.92
C GLN A 45 13.74 3.84 8.68
N ASN A 46 13.34 3.42 7.48
CA ASN A 46 13.99 3.81 6.23
C ASN A 46 13.01 4.55 5.32
N ALA A 47 13.52 5.50 4.53
CA ALA A 47 12.71 6.13 3.50
C ALA A 47 12.30 5.09 2.44
N LYS A 48 11.07 5.19 1.95
CA LYS A 48 10.52 4.25 0.96
C LYS A 48 10.00 4.99 -0.26
N LYS A 49 10.38 4.50 -1.43
CA LYS A 49 9.78 4.90 -2.70
C LYS A 49 8.52 4.09 -2.93
N ILE A 50 7.44 4.77 -3.28
CA ILE A 50 6.13 4.18 -3.50
C ILE A 50 5.57 4.58 -4.86
N LEU A 51 4.76 3.69 -5.41
CA LEU A 51 3.82 3.96 -6.49
C LEU A 51 2.43 3.59 -6.00
N VAL A 52 1.48 4.51 -6.18
CA VAL A 52 0.07 4.28 -5.89
C VAL A 52 -0.74 4.46 -7.15
N GLN A 53 -1.48 3.43 -7.54
CA GLN A 53 -2.47 3.49 -8.60
C GLN A 53 -3.85 3.60 -7.96
N LEU A 54 -4.68 4.49 -8.49
CA LEU A 54 -6.00 4.76 -7.97
C LEU A 54 -7.03 4.48 -9.06
N GLU A 55 -8.12 3.84 -8.68
CA GLU A 55 -9.29 3.69 -9.53
C GLU A 55 -10.51 4.05 -8.69
N GLY A 56 -11.41 4.87 -9.23
CA GLY A 56 -12.60 5.23 -8.46
C GLY A 56 -13.72 5.83 -9.28
N THR A 57 -14.93 5.63 -8.80
CA THR A 57 -16.17 6.14 -9.37
C THR A 57 -16.92 7.01 -8.36
N GLY A 58 -17.76 7.92 -8.85
CA GLY A 58 -18.51 8.87 -8.02
C GLY A 58 -17.72 10.09 -7.54
N PHE A 59 -16.47 10.25 -8.00
CA PHE A 59 -15.65 11.45 -7.75
C PHE A 59 -15.74 12.46 -8.91
N ARG A 60 -15.39 13.72 -8.62
CA ARG A 60 -15.31 14.78 -9.63
C ARG A 60 -14.30 14.44 -10.73
N ARG A 61 -13.20 13.78 -10.35
CA ARG A 61 -12.17 13.30 -11.27
C ARG A 61 -12.52 11.88 -11.73
N LYS A 62 -12.52 11.64 -13.04
CA LYS A 62 -12.86 10.34 -13.65
C LYS A 62 -11.65 9.40 -13.78
N THR A 63 -10.46 9.96 -14.00
CA THR A 63 -9.23 9.21 -14.26
C THR A 63 -8.12 9.69 -13.34
N PHE A 64 -7.33 8.77 -12.79
CA PHE A 64 -6.26 9.10 -11.85
C PHE A 64 -4.91 8.74 -12.46
N ALA A 65 -3.98 9.70 -12.45
CA ALA A 65 -2.61 9.41 -12.81
C ALA A 65 -1.94 8.63 -11.67
N PRO A 66 -1.06 7.65 -11.97
CA PRO A 66 -0.27 6.98 -10.96
C PRO A 66 0.58 7.98 -10.15
N ILE A 67 0.66 7.78 -8.84
CA ILE A 67 1.33 8.68 -7.90
C ILE A 67 2.66 8.07 -7.50
N TYR A 68 3.77 8.71 -7.88
CA TYR A 68 5.13 8.32 -7.47
C TYR A 68 5.65 9.28 -6.41
N LYS A 69 6.01 8.76 -5.24
CA LYS A 69 6.51 9.56 -4.12
C LYS A 69 7.53 8.79 -3.29
N THR A 70 8.37 9.54 -2.58
CA THR A 70 9.19 9.01 -1.49
C THR A 70 8.56 9.43 -0.17
N ILE A 71 8.41 8.50 0.77
CA ILE A 71 7.94 8.77 2.13
C ILE A 71 9.11 8.57 3.07
N ASN A 72 9.32 9.53 3.97
CA ASN A 72 10.37 9.46 4.97
C ASN A 72 10.06 8.38 6.04
N PRO A 73 11.05 7.96 6.83
CA PRO A 73 10.82 7.05 7.96
C PRO A 73 9.75 7.57 8.91
N ASN A 74 8.87 6.70 9.41
CA ASN A 74 7.85 7.03 10.41
C ASN A 74 6.96 8.24 10.06
N ASP A 75 6.80 8.54 8.78
CA ASP A 75 6.13 9.75 8.28
C ASP A 75 4.79 9.43 7.59
N THR A 76 3.92 10.42 7.53
CA THR A 76 2.61 10.37 6.87
C THR A 76 2.56 11.37 5.73
N LEU A 77 2.47 10.88 4.49
CA LEU A 77 2.43 11.70 3.29
C LEU A 77 1.00 11.79 2.73
N LEU A 78 0.52 13.01 2.45
CA LEU A 78 -0.71 13.22 1.68
C LEU A 78 -0.48 12.85 0.21
N LEU A 79 -1.23 11.87 -0.29
CA LEU A 79 -1.17 11.43 -1.68
C LEU A 79 -2.06 12.29 -2.57
N THR A 80 -3.33 12.40 -2.20
CA THR A 80 -4.33 13.12 -3.01
C THR A 80 -5.58 13.46 -2.20
N ILE A 81 -6.38 14.36 -2.76
CA ILE A 81 -7.69 14.74 -2.26
C ILE A 81 -8.73 14.42 -3.32
N LEU A 82 -9.66 13.55 -2.98
CA LEU A 82 -10.75 13.11 -3.85
C LEU A 82 -12.01 13.87 -3.50
N ILE A 83 -12.50 14.70 -4.42
CA ILE A 83 -13.75 15.45 -4.25
C ILE A 83 -14.91 14.56 -4.71
N LYS A 84 -15.88 14.33 -3.82
CA LYS A 84 -17.08 13.55 -4.12
C LYS A 84 -17.99 14.34 -5.06
N ARG A 85 -18.54 13.68 -6.09
CA ARG A 85 -19.57 14.28 -6.96
C ARG A 85 -20.96 14.09 -6.37
N SER A 86 -21.22 12.92 -5.79
CA SER A 86 -22.38 12.59 -4.98
C SER A 86 -21.95 11.71 -3.81
N ASN A 87 -22.80 11.58 -2.79
CA ASN A 87 -22.55 10.66 -1.67
C ASN A 87 -22.99 9.21 -1.97
N THR A 88 -23.58 8.97 -3.14
CA THR A 88 -24.08 7.66 -3.59
C THR A 88 -23.07 6.98 -4.52
N ASN A 89 -22.97 5.65 -4.45
CA ASN A 89 -22.14 4.83 -5.34
C ASN A 89 -20.64 5.20 -5.41
N LEU A 90 -20.07 5.69 -4.30
CA LEU A 90 -18.64 5.97 -4.19
C LEU A 90 -17.85 4.67 -4.08
N LYS A 91 -17.04 4.36 -5.09
CA LYS A 91 -16.09 3.23 -5.06
C LYS A 91 -14.68 3.76 -5.26
N LEU A 92 -13.76 3.34 -4.41
CA LEU A 92 -12.35 3.73 -4.49
C LEU A 92 -11.49 2.48 -4.22
N ASN A 93 -10.78 2.06 -5.24
CA ASN A 93 -9.78 1.01 -5.19
C ASN A 93 -8.39 1.66 -5.32
N TYR A 94 -7.40 1.02 -4.73
CA TYR A 94 -6.02 1.44 -4.87
C TYR A 94 -5.08 0.24 -4.82
N GLU A 95 -3.98 0.38 -5.54
CA GLU A 95 -2.88 -0.57 -5.49
C GLU A 95 -1.61 0.16 -5.07
N LEU A 96 -0.93 -0.40 -4.08
CA LEU A 96 0.30 0.13 -3.52
C LEU A 96 1.47 -0.78 -3.89
N TYR A 97 2.51 -0.16 -4.45
CA TYR A 97 3.74 -0.81 -4.86
C TYR A 97 4.93 -0.15 -4.17
N PHE A 98 5.78 -0.94 -3.52
CA PHE A 98 7.02 -0.51 -2.88
C PHE A 98 8.04 -1.65 -2.88
N ASP A 99 9.31 -1.34 -2.61
CA ASP A 99 10.44 -2.28 -2.60
C ASP A 99 10.43 -3.19 -3.85
N THR A 100 10.50 -4.51 -3.67
CA THR A 100 10.53 -5.49 -4.76
C THR A 100 9.31 -5.41 -5.68
N ARG A 101 8.12 -5.07 -5.15
CA ARG A 101 6.92 -4.93 -5.98
C ARG A 101 7.02 -3.75 -6.96
N LEU A 102 7.67 -2.67 -6.53
CA LEU A 102 7.90 -1.50 -7.38
C LEU A 102 8.90 -1.82 -8.49
N GLU A 103 9.98 -2.55 -8.16
CA GLU A 103 10.96 -2.99 -9.14
C GLU A 103 10.34 -3.91 -10.20
N LEU A 104 9.56 -4.91 -9.76
CA LEU A 104 8.85 -5.82 -10.66
C LEU A 104 7.87 -5.07 -11.57
N TYR A 105 7.15 -4.08 -11.05
CA TYR A 105 6.27 -3.23 -11.84
C TYR A 105 7.04 -2.51 -12.96
N HIS A 106 8.19 -1.90 -12.66
CA HIS A 106 9.02 -1.22 -13.66
C HIS A 106 9.55 -2.19 -14.73
N LEU A 107 9.96 -3.40 -14.32
CA LEU A 107 10.40 -4.43 -15.25
C LEU A 107 9.28 -4.84 -16.21
N GLN A 108 8.06 -5.04 -15.70
CA GLN A 108 6.88 -5.36 -16.53
C GLN A 108 6.59 -4.25 -17.55
N GLN A 109 6.56 -2.99 -17.13
CA GLN A 109 6.30 -1.88 -18.05
C GLN A 109 7.38 -1.75 -19.12
N SER A 110 8.65 -1.96 -18.78
CA SER A 110 9.74 -1.93 -19.76
C SER A 110 9.58 -2.98 -20.87
N ARG A 111 9.07 -4.18 -20.53
CA ARG A 111 8.83 -5.27 -21.48
C ARG A 111 7.69 -4.94 -22.43
N ILE A 112 6.60 -4.36 -21.92
CA ILE A 112 5.45 -3.93 -22.74
C ILE A 112 5.88 -2.86 -23.74
N THR A 113 6.66 -1.87 -23.31
CA THR A 113 7.15 -0.81 -24.21
C THR A 113 8.04 -1.37 -25.32
N LYS A 114 8.95 -2.31 -24.99
CA LYS A 114 9.80 -2.97 -26.00
C LYS A 114 9.00 -3.81 -27.00
N ALA A 115 8.00 -4.55 -26.53
CA ALA A 115 7.12 -5.35 -27.39
C ALA A 115 6.30 -4.47 -28.34
N THR A 116 5.81 -3.33 -27.86
CA THR A 116 5.07 -2.35 -28.66
C THR A 116 5.95 -1.75 -29.75
N LYS A 117 7.18 -1.33 -29.41
CA LYS A 117 8.15 -0.75 -30.35
C LYS A 117 8.60 -1.73 -31.44
N LYS A 118 8.52 -3.05 -31.21
CA LYS A 118 8.88 -4.08 -32.21
C LYS A 118 7.73 -4.35 -33.21
N ARG A 119 6.52 -3.92 -32.89
CA ARG A 119 5.32 -4.13 -33.73
C ARG A 119 4.96 -2.92 -34.59
N THR A 120 5.52 -1.75 -34.29
CA THR A 120 5.46 -0.53 -35.10
C THR A 120 6.71 -0.41 -35.95
#